data_AF-A0A970XDM9-F1
#
_entry.id   AF-A0A970XDM9-F1
#
_cell.length_a   1.000
_cell.length_b   1.000
_cell.length_c   1.000
_cell.angle_alpha   90.00
_cell.angle_beta   90.00
_cell.angle_gamma   90.00
#
_symmetry.space_group_name_H-M   'P 1'
#
loop_
_entity.id
_entity.type
_entity.pdbx_description
1 polymer ?
#
loop_
_entity_poly.entity_id
_entity_poly.type
_entity_poly.pdbx_seq_one_letter_code
_entity_poly.pdbx_strand_id
1 'polypeptide(L)'
;MKGLSSIKQRMIALLLLGVFLSSVTPAAAAANMGAGGYYYYTSIVTHLWDVPINSINIGGTTLIDAESMAHYGFTVTWLPEQRRLALQDNITQKADETAVSGAPLDMASGKAGRVAGRYYHTDIVTTLNGLVVESCNIGGRTFISAEGMRDFGYTVDWDDEARLLSIGAQDMPVPESPLTPDMTSYETALQEIRSLWFFESLWEHETDFCMIIYGVQKGTSHGEAYMLQLIRKADGKTINMISRTGLGSDFGHHPLLYDFLMSSDDKTLYFSCDSNGVTYHFQADLASGLVTRAST
;
A
#
# COMPACT_ATOMS: atom_id res chain seq x y z
N MET A 1 -7.96 -44.98 -57.23
CA MET A 1 -8.46 -44.94 -55.83
C MET A 1 -8.59 -43.50 -55.40
N LYS A 2 -9.81 -43.12 -54.98
CA LYS A 2 -10.16 -42.11 -53.96
C LYS A 2 -9.42 -40.75 -54.09
N GLY A 3 -10.08 -39.67 -54.48
CA GLY A 3 -11.31 -39.23 -53.80
C GLY A 3 -11.02 -38.93 -52.34
N LEU A 4 -10.11 -37.99 -52.07
CA LEU A 4 -10.07 -37.28 -50.81
C LEU A 4 -10.49 -35.84 -51.13
N SER A 5 -11.79 -35.67 -50.95
CA SER A 5 -12.66 -34.54 -51.25
C SER A 5 -12.06 -33.16 -50.99
N SER A 6 -12.47 -32.18 -51.80
CA SER A 6 -12.25 -30.74 -51.56
C SER A 6 -12.74 -30.26 -50.17
N ILE A 7 -13.44 -31.12 -49.44
CA ILE A 7 -13.78 -30.99 -48.03
C ILE A 7 -12.52 -30.96 -47.14
N LYS A 8 -11.46 -31.73 -47.42
CA LYS A 8 -10.22 -31.70 -46.61
C LYS A 8 -9.41 -30.42 -46.81
N GLN A 9 -9.38 -29.87 -48.04
CA GLN A 9 -8.76 -28.57 -48.32
C GLN A 9 -9.57 -27.40 -47.74
N ARG A 10 -10.90 -27.51 -47.71
CA ARG A 10 -11.79 -26.53 -47.05
C ARG A 10 -11.72 -26.62 -45.52
N MET A 11 -11.53 -27.81 -44.95
CA MET A 11 -11.34 -27.98 -43.49
C MET A 11 -10.00 -27.45 -43.00
N ILE A 12 -8.91 -27.54 -43.78
CA ILE A 12 -7.61 -26.94 -43.42
C ILE A 12 -7.67 -25.41 -43.44
N ALA A 13 -8.41 -24.82 -44.39
CA ALA A 13 -8.63 -23.37 -44.43
C ALA A 13 -9.51 -22.87 -43.26
N LEU A 14 -10.50 -23.66 -42.82
CA LEU A 14 -11.31 -23.35 -41.64
C LEU A 14 -10.55 -23.54 -40.32
N LEU A 15 -9.62 -24.48 -40.23
CA LEU A 15 -8.76 -24.66 -39.05
C LEU A 15 -7.70 -23.56 -38.91
N LEU A 16 -7.19 -23.01 -40.02
CA LEU A 16 -6.25 -21.88 -40.02
C LEU A 16 -6.92 -20.53 -39.74
N LEU A 17 -8.22 -20.39 -40.06
CA LEU A 17 -9.00 -19.19 -39.72
C LEU A 17 -9.44 -19.18 -38.23
N GLY A 18 -9.59 -20.37 -37.63
CA GLY A 18 -9.96 -20.52 -36.21
C GLY A 18 -8.82 -20.28 -35.20
N VAL A 19 -7.55 -20.40 -35.62
CA VAL A 19 -6.38 -20.20 -34.74
C VAL A 19 -5.94 -18.72 -34.69
N PHE A 20 -6.42 -17.86 -35.60
CA PHE A 20 -6.12 -16.43 -35.59
C PHE A 20 -7.09 -15.57 -34.76
N LEU A 21 -8.17 -16.16 -34.22
CA LEU A 21 -9.20 -15.44 -33.46
C LEU A 21 -9.13 -15.64 -31.94
N SER A 22 -8.12 -16.33 -31.40
CA SER A 22 -8.01 -16.65 -29.96
C SER A 22 -6.91 -15.88 -29.21
N SER A 23 -6.28 -14.87 -29.81
CA SER A 23 -5.30 -14.01 -29.13
C SER A 23 -5.65 -12.53 -29.14
N VAL A 24 -6.94 -12.18 -29.22
CA VAL A 24 -7.37 -10.86 -28.77
C VAL A 24 -7.55 -10.95 -27.26
N THR A 25 -6.47 -10.72 -26.53
CA THR A 25 -6.64 -10.21 -25.17
C THR A 25 -7.47 -8.93 -25.29
N PRO A 26 -8.56 -8.77 -24.53
CA PRO A 26 -9.19 -7.47 -24.47
C PRO A 26 -8.16 -6.52 -23.86
N ALA A 27 -7.54 -5.69 -24.70
CA ALA A 27 -7.06 -4.41 -24.24
C ALA A 27 -8.31 -3.74 -23.69
N ALA A 28 -8.41 -3.67 -22.35
CA ALA A 28 -9.50 -2.97 -21.69
C ALA A 28 -9.62 -1.61 -22.38
N ALA A 29 -10.78 -1.38 -23.00
CA ALA A 29 -11.05 -0.11 -23.65
C ALA A 29 -10.93 0.95 -22.56
N ALA A 30 -9.83 1.71 -22.59
CA ALA A 30 -9.69 2.90 -21.79
C ALA A 30 -10.92 3.74 -22.09
N ALA A 31 -11.75 3.99 -21.08
CA ALA A 31 -12.79 4.99 -21.19
C ALA A 31 -12.15 6.26 -21.76
N ASN A 32 -12.86 6.97 -22.65
CA ASN A 32 -12.36 8.11 -23.40
C ASN A 32 -12.16 9.31 -22.45
N MET A 33 -11.22 9.18 -21.51
CA MET A 33 -10.82 10.17 -20.53
C MET A 33 -9.83 11.07 -21.24
N GLY A 34 -10.22 12.33 -21.45
CA GLY A 34 -9.42 13.30 -22.21
C GLY A 34 -7.97 13.34 -21.73
N ALA A 35 -7.05 13.62 -22.64
CA ALA A 35 -5.63 13.76 -22.30
C ALA A 35 -5.47 14.77 -21.16
N GLY A 36 -4.86 14.35 -20.05
CA GLY A 36 -4.66 15.20 -18.87
C GLY A 36 -3.54 16.22 -19.09
N GLY A 37 -2.61 15.93 -20.01
CA GLY A 37 -1.52 16.84 -20.36
C GLY A 37 -0.31 16.10 -20.92
N TYR A 38 0.87 16.68 -20.71
CA TYR A 38 2.16 16.09 -21.06
C TYR A 38 2.92 15.68 -19.80
N TYR A 39 3.71 14.62 -19.90
CA TYR A 39 4.74 14.28 -18.92
C TYR A 39 6.13 14.41 -19.57
N TYR A 40 7.14 14.61 -18.73
CA TYR A 40 8.47 15.02 -19.13
C TYR A 40 9.53 14.06 -18.57
N TYR A 41 10.61 13.91 -19.34
CA TYR A 41 11.82 13.28 -18.79
C TYR A 41 12.37 14.15 -17.67
N THR A 42 12.88 13.50 -16.62
CA THR A 42 13.47 14.16 -15.47
C THR A 42 14.94 13.79 -15.30
N SER A 43 15.71 14.71 -14.72
CA SER A 43 17.06 14.41 -14.21
C SER A 43 17.06 14.07 -12.73
N ILE A 44 15.87 14.04 -12.10
CA ILE A 44 15.72 13.62 -10.70
C ILE A 44 16.02 12.13 -10.62
N VAL A 45 16.96 11.77 -9.77
CA VAL A 45 17.14 10.39 -9.33
C VAL A 45 16.12 10.15 -8.23
N THR A 46 15.32 9.09 -8.31
CA THR A 46 14.35 8.75 -7.28
C THR A 46 14.71 7.43 -6.63
N HIS A 47 14.81 7.40 -5.31
CA HIS A 47 15.01 6.18 -4.54
C HIS A 47 13.75 5.85 -3.75
N LEU A 48 13.40 4.56 -3.74
CA LEU A 48 12.40 3.97 -2.85
C LEU A 48 13.11 2.88 -2.06
N TRP A 49 13.16 3.04 -0.74
CA TRP A 49 13.90 2.15 0.17
C TRP A 49 15.39 2.08 -0.16
N ASP A 50 16.00 3.23 -0.44
CA ASP A 50 17.39 3.37 -0.91
C ASP A 50 17.69 2.68 -2.26
N VAL A 51 16.69 2.09 -2.92
CA VAL A 51 16.84 1.45 -4.23
C VAL A 51 16.32 2.40 -5.32
N PRO A 52 17.06 2.62 -6.42
CA PRO A 52 16.59 3.45 -7.52
C PRO A 52 15.28 2.94 -8.13
N ILE A 53 14.33 3.84 -8.34
CA ILE A 53 13.06 3.59 -9.03
C ILE A 53 12.89 4.58 -10.17
N ASN A 54 12.35 4.11 -11.29
CA ASN A 54 12.07 4.95 -12.45
C ASN A 54 11.06 6.04 -12.10
N SER A 55 11.34 7.28 -12.51
CA SER A 55 10.45 8.42 -12.29
C SER A 55 10.32 9.31 -13.51
N ILE A 56 9.24 10.09 -13.51
CA ILE A 56 8.92 11.11 -14.52
C ILE A 56 8.52 12.41 -13.84
N ASN A 57 8.41 13.49 -14.61
CA ASN A 57 7.87 14.75 -14.10
C ASN A 57 6.56 15.13 -14.80
N ILE A 58 5.57 15.57 -14.01
CA ILE A 58 4.36 16.25 -14.50
C ILE A 58 4.21 17.54 -13.70
N GLY A 59 4.30 18.69 -14.36
CA GLY A 59 4.01 19.98 -13.75
C GLY A 59 4.90 20.34 -12.55
N GLY A 60 6.13 19.80 -12.47
CA GLY A 60 7.02 20.00 -11.33
C GLY A 60 6.97 18.87 -10.29
N THR A 61 5.97 17.98 -10.34
CA THR A 61 5.83 16.83 -9.44
C THR A 61 6.53 15.61 -10.00
N THR A 62 7.24 14.87 -9.15
CA THR A 62 7.87 13.58 -9.49
C THR A 62 6.84 12.47 -9.34
N LEU A 63 6.69 11.62 -10.36
CA LEU A 63 5.81 10.45 -10.28
C LEU A 63 6.60 9.17 -10.45
N ILE A 64 6.19 8.14 -9.72
CA ILE A 64 6.72 6.78 -9.80
C ILE A 64 5.62 5.81 -10.26
N ASP A 65 6.06 4.73 -10.87
CA ASP A 65 5.21 3.65 -11.37
C ASP A 65 4.71 2.77 -10.22
N ALA A 66 3.40 2.78 -9.98
CA ALA A 66 2.76 2.09 -8.87
C ALA A 66 2.88 0.57 -9.00
N GLU A 67 2.74 0.03 -10.22
CA GLU A 67 2.89 -1.40 -10.46
C GLU A 67 4.34 -1.86 -10.25
N SER A 68 5.33 -1.01 -10.53
CA SER A 68 6.73 -1.31 -10.27
C SER A 68 7.06 -1.41 -8.78
N MET A 69 6.28 -0.78 -7.89
CA MET A 69 6.48 -0.87 -6.44
C MET A 69 6.38 -2.31 -5.91
N ALA A 70 5.77 -3.24 -6.65
CA ALA A 70 5.76 -4.68 -6.35
C ALA A 70 7.15 -5.26 -6.12
N HIS A 71 8.15 -4.64 -6.74
CA HIS A 71 9.55 -5.03 -6.64
C HIS A 71 10.29 -4.37 -5.46
N TYR A 72 9.69 -3.37 -4.84
CA TYR A 72 10.26 -2.56 -3.76
C TYR A 72 9.57 -2.88 -2.43
N GLY A 73 9.18 -4.13 -2.22
CA GLY A 73 8.56 -4.55 -0.97
C GLY A 73 7.12 -4.04 -0.78
N PHE A 74 6.38 -3.83 -1.87
CA PHE A 74 4.93 -3.61 -1.80
C PHE A 74 4.20 -4.82 -2.35
N THR A 75 3.08 -5.17 -1.74
CA THR A 75 2.07 -6.01 -2.38
C THR A 75 1.22 -5.13 -3.29
N VAL A 76 1.27 -5.39 -4.60
CA VAL A 76 0.46 -4.67 -5.59
C VAL A 76 -0.62 -5.59 -6.14
N THR A 77 -1.88 -5.24 -5.89
CA THR A 77 -3.04 -6.06 -6.26
C THR A 77 -3.98 -5.29 -7.19
N TRP A 78 -4.19 -5.81 -8.39
CA TRP A 78 -5.26 -5.34 -9.27
C TRP A 78 -6.59 -6.02 -8.92
N LEU A 79 -7.61 -5.23 -8.62
CA LEU A 79 -8.95 -5.67 -8.27
C LEU A 79 -9.93 -5.25 -9.38
N PRO A 80 -10.13 -6.11 -10.41
CA PRO A 80 -10.83 -5.73 -11.62
C PRO A 80 -12.29 -5.35 -11.40
N GLU A 81 -12.98 -6.02 -10.49
CA GLU A 81 -14.39 -5.75 -10.17
C GLU A 81 -14.61 -4.38 -9.52
N GLN A 82 -13.59 -3.88 -8.81
CA GLN A 82 -13.60 -2.57 -8.15
C GLN A 82 -12.95 -1.48 -9.00
N ARG A 83 -12.35 -1.85 -10.14
CA ARG A 83 -11.42 -0.99 -10.91
C ARG A 83 -10.39 -0.34 -9.99
N ARG A 84 -9.80 -1.11 -9.08
CA ARG A 84 -8.91 -0.61 -8.04
C ARG A 84 -7.53 -1.23 -8.12
N LEU A 85 -6.48 -0.39 -8.08
CA LEU A 85 -5.11 -0.83 -7.85
C LEU A 85 -4.76 -0.60 -6.38
N ALA A 86 -4.49 -1.67 -5.64
CA ALA A 86 -4.17 -1.62 -4.22
C ALA A 86 -2.68 -1.85 -3.99
N LEU A 87 -2.01 -0.87 -3.40
CA LEU A 87 -0.65 -0.91 -2.91
C LEU A 87 -0.70 -1.11 -1.39
N GLN A 88 -0.06 -2.15 -0.90
CA GLN A 88 0.13 -2.39 0.51
C GLN A 88 1.61 -2.54 0.79
N ASP A 89 2.16 -1.75 1.70
CA ASP A 89 3.52 -1.95 2.18
C ASP A 89 3.70 -3.37 2.74
N ASN A 90 4.81 -3.99 2.36
CA ASN A 90 5.19 -5.29 2.86
C ASN A 90 6.66 -5.22 3.26
N ILE A 91 6.92 -4.60 4.41
CA ILE A 91 8.26 -4.33 4.97
C ILE A 91 9.09 -5.62 5.16
N THR A 92 8.44 -6.80 5.16
CA THR A 92 9.13 -8.09 5.24
C THR A 92 9.75 -8.55 3.90
N GLN A 93 9.28 -8.01 2.78
CA GLN A 93 9.85 -8.26 1.47
C GLN A 93 10.90 -7.19 1.17
N LYS A 94 12.17 -7.59 1.20
CA LYS A 94 13.26 -6.69 0.79
C LYS A 94 13.06 -6.26 -0.66
N ALA A 95 13.34 -4.98 -0.93
CA ALA A 95 13.43 -4.48 -2.29
C ALA A 95 14.39 -5.37 -3.09
N ASP A 96 13.91 -5.84 -4.24
CA ASP A 96 14.74 -6.60 -5.18
C ASP A 96 15.59 -5.58 -5.95
N GLU A 97 16.87 -5.45 -5.56
CA GLU A 97 17.83 -4.56 -6.22
C GLU A 97 18.00 -4.87 -7.72
N THR A 98 17.59 -6.05 -8.20
CA THR A 98 17.65 -6.43 -9.62
C THR A 98 16.41 -5.98 -10.41
N ALA A 99 15.36 -5.57 -9.71
CA ALA A 99 14.10 -5.19 -10.31
C ALA A 99 14.07 -3.69 -10.65
N VAL A 100 14.96 -3.30 -11.56
CA VAL A 100 14.76 -2.11 -12.38
C VAL A 100 13.57 -2.41 -13.30
N SER A 101 12.37 -2.22 -12.77
CA SER A 101 11.12 -2.53 -13.44
C SER A 101 10.88 -1.53 -14.56
N GLY A 102 10.99 -2.06 -15.79
CA GLY A 102 10.98 -1.28 -17.02
C GLY A 102 12.41 -0.88 -17.41
N ALA A 103 12.72 -0.99 -18.71
CA ALA A 103 13.94 -0.37 -19.25
C ALA A 103 14.05 1.01 -18.60
N PRO A 104 15.21 1.38 -18.01
CA PRO A 104 15.34 2.70 -17.42
C PRO A 104 14.73 3.65 -18.43
N LEU A 105 13.76 4.47 -18.00
CA LEU A 105 13.48 5.66 -18.78
C LEU A 105 14.83 6.30 -18.86
N ASP A 106 15.45 6.10 -20.04
CA ASP A 106 16.86 6.30 -20.28
C ASP A 106 17.20 7.53 -19.49
N MET A 107 18.00 7.38 -18.42
CA MET A 107 18.39 8.43 -17.48
C MET A 107 19.22 9.39 -18.31
N ALA A 108 18.54 10.05 -19.23
CA ALA A 108 19.11 10.43 -20.48
C ALA A 108 19.61 11.81 -20.16
N SER A 109 20.84 11.82 -19.68
CA SER A 109 21.69 13.00 -19.79
C SER A 109 21.36 13.70 -21.12
N GLY A 110 20.79 14.91 -21.02
CA GLY A 110 20.38 15.72 -22.17
C GLY A 110 18.90 15.67 -22.63
N LYS A 111 18.01 14.86 -22.02
CA LYS A 111 16.56 14.86 -22.33
C LYS A 111 15.67 15.50 -21.25
N ALA A 112 16.22 15.79 -20.06
CA ALA A 112 15.45 16.40 -18.96
C ALA A 112 14.69 17.65 -19.43
N GLY A 113 13.42 17.77 -19.04
CA GLY A 113 12.52 18.86 -19.45
C GLY A 113 11.94 18.72 -20.86
N ARG A 114 12.32 17.71 -21.65
CA ARG A 114 11.66 17.39 -22.92
C ARG A 114 10.39 16.57 -22.67
N VAL A 115 9.39 16.81 -23.50
CA VAL A 115 8.14 16.03 -23.50
C VAL A 115 8.47 14.56 -23.80
N ALA A 116 8.09 13.69 -22.87
CA ALA A 116 8.23 12.24 -23.01
C ALA A 116 6.95 11.60 -23.58
N GLY A 117 5.78 12.17 -23.30
CA GLY A 117 4.51 11.71 -23.85
C GLY A 117 3.30 12.42 -23.25
N ARG A 118 2.12 11.81 -23.39
CA ARG A 118 0.86 12.26 -22.79
C ARG A 118 0.42 11.34 -21.67
N TYR A 119 -0.16 11.90 -20.63
CA TYR A 119 -0.86 11.14 -19.59
C TYR A 119 -2.37 11.35 -19.71
N TYR A 120 -3.11 10.43 -19.09
CA TYR A 120 -4.56 10.39 -19.15
C TYR A 120 -5.11 10.33 -17.72
N HIS A 121 -6.24 11.00 -17.51
CA HIS A 121 -7.02 10.75 -16.31
C HIS A 121 -7.51 9.30 -16.33
N THR A 122 -7.65 8.71 -15.15
CA THR A 122 -8.12 7.33 -14.99
C THR A 122 -9.28 7.28 -14.02
N ASP A 123 -10.21 6.38 -14.29
CA ASP A 123 -11.31 6.00 -13.40
C ASP A 123 -10.89 4.84 -12.48
N ILE A 124 -9.64 4.38 -12.60
CA ILE A 124 -9.02 3.45 -11.66
C ILE A 124 -8.80 4.17 -10.34
N VAL A 125 -9.35 3.62 -9.26
CA VAL A 125 -9.04 4.08 -7.91
C VAL A 125 -7.71 3.46 -7.50
N THR A 126 -6.74 4.27 -7.10
CA THR A 126 -5.47 3.77 -6.54
C THR A 126 -5.48 3.97 -5.04
N THR A 127 -5.11 2.94 -4.27
CA THR A 127 -5.02 3.04 -2.81
C THR A 127 -3.64 2.63 -2.32
N LEU A 128 -3.05 3.41 -1.41
CA LEU A 128 -1.83 3.09 -0.68
C LEU A 128 -2.17 2.86 0.79
N ASN A 129 -1.88 1.66 1.30
CA ASN A 129 -2.18 1.23 2.67
C ASN A 129 -3.66 1.47 3.05
N GLY A 130 -4.56 1.23 2.09
CA GLY A 130 -6.01 1.41 2.25
C GLY A 130 -6.54 2.83 2.04
N LEU A 131 -5.68 3.84 1.89
CA LEU A 131 -6.07 5.24 1.65
C LEU A 131 -5.99 5.58 0.15
N VAL A 132 -6.93 6.36 -0.36
CA VAL A 132 -6.93 6.78 -1.77
C VAL A 132 -5.77 7.73 -2.04
N VAL A 133 -4.98 7.43 -3.07
CA VAL A 133 -3.86 8.26 -3.54
C VAL A 133 -4.16 8.77 -4.93
N GLU A 134 -3.78 10.02 -5.20
CA GLU A 134 -3.91 10.60 -6.53
C GLU A 134 -3.04 9.83 -7.54
N SER A 135 -3.62 9.48 -8.67
CA SER A 135 -2.93 8.73 -9.71
C SER A 135 -3.34 9.16 -11.12
N CYS A 136 -2.50 8.80 -12.09
CA CYS A 136 -2.80 8.97 -13.51
C CYS A 136 -2.38 7.74 -14.31
N ASN A 137 -2.90 7.63 -15.54
CA ASN A 137 -2.53 6.55 -16.45
C ASN A 137 -1.55 7.03 -17.52
N ILE A 138 -0.47 6.28 -17.72
CA ILE A 138 0.51 6.48 -18.78
C ILE A 138 0.79 5.13 -19.43
N GLY A 139 0.43 5.00 -20.70
CA GLY A 139 0.69 3.78 -21.47
C GLY A 139 0.08 2.51 -20.86
N GLY A 140 -1.06 2.63 -20.17
CA GLY A 140 -1.72 1.50 -19.50
C GLY A 140 -1.19 1.18 -18.10
N ARG A 141 -0.27 1.99 -17.56
CA ARG A 141 0.30 1.84 -16.21
C ARG A 141 -0.12 2.99 -15.31
N THR A 142 -0.15 2.75 -14.01
CA THR A 142 -0.62 3.68 -12.99
C THR A 142 0.57 4.38 -12.35
N PHE A 143 0.53 5.71 -12.30
CA PHE A 143 1.59 6.51 -11.69
C PHE A 143 1.03 7.29 -10.50
N ILE A 144 1.79 7.35 -9.40
CA ILE A 144 1.47 8.11 -8.19
C ILE A 144 2.55 9.16 -7.91
N SER A 145 2.21 10.22 -7.17
CA SER A 145 3.18 11.23 -6.75
C SER A 145 4.15 10.65 -5.72
N ALA A 146 5.45 10.82 -5.97
CA ALA A 146 6.51 10.48 -5.04
C ALA A 146 6.49 11.40 -3.81
N GLU A 147 6.37 12.71 -4.02
CA GLU A 147 6.26 13.70 -2.95
C GLU A 147 5.00 13.49 -2.10
N GLY A 148 3.89 13.11 -2.74
CA GLY A 148 2.61 12.85 -2.09
C GLY A 148 2.65 11.65 -1.12
N MET A 149 3.65 10.76 -1.22
CA MET A 149 3.80 9.65 -0.27
C MET A 149 4.01 10.14 1.18
N ARG A 150 4.46 11.39 1.40
CA ARG A 150 4.50 11.98 2.75
C ARG A 150 3.16 11.90 3.48
N ASP A 151 2.06 12.12 2.75
CA ASP A 151 0.71 12.13 3.31
C ASP A 151 0.24 10.73 3.75
N PHE A 152 1.00 9.69 3.38
CA PHE A 152 0.72 8.27 3.69
C PHE A 152 1.71 7.67 4.69
N GLY A 153 2.53 8.51 5.35
CA GLY A 153 3.43 8.09 6.43
C GLY A 153 4.84 7.69 6.00
N TYR A 154 5.29 8.19 4.84
CA TYR A 154 6.64 7.97 4.31
C TYR A 154 7.51 9.22 4.53
N THR A 155 8.82 9.07 4.76
CA THR A 155 9.75 10.19 4.54
C THR A 155 9.90 10.41 3.05
N VAL A 156 10.00 11.68 2.66
CA VAL A 156 10.33 12.06 1.29
C VAL A 156 11.28 13.24 1.39
N ASP A 157 12.56 12.99 1.15
CA ASP A 157 13.63 13.96 1.28
C ASP A 157 14.14 14.38 -0.09
N TRP A 158 14.32 15.69 -0.28
CA TRP A 158 14.81 16.28 -1.52
C TRP A 158 16.21 16.87 -1.30
N ASP A 159 17.18 16.33 -2.02
CA ASP A 159 18.52 16.89 -2.14
C ASP A 159 18.65 17.60 -3.50
N ASP A 160 18.70 18.93 -3.46
CA ASP A 160 18.76 19.76 -4.66
C ASP A 160 20.12 19.67 -5.38
N GLU A 161 21.21 19.54 -4.63
CA GLU A 161 22.58 19.48 -5.17
C GLU A 161 22.81 18.14 -5.88
N ALA A 162 22.40 17.04 -5.24
CA ALA A 162 22.48 15.71 -5.82
C ALA A 162 21.36 15.42 -6.83
N ARG A 163 20.32 16.27 -6.89
CA ARG A 163 19.09 16.05 -7.67
C ARG A 163 18.42 14.72 -7.30
N LEU A 164 18.41 14.39 -6.01
CA LEU A 164 17.95 13.11 -5.47
C LEU A 164 16.68 13.30 -4.64
N LEU A 165 15.66 12.51 -4.96
CA LEU A 165 14.44 12.38 -4.17
C LEU A 165 14.43 11.00 -3.51
N SER A 166 14.53 10.96 -2.18
CA SER A 166 14.57 9.72 -1.41
C SER A 166 13.27 9.48 -0.68
N ILE A 167 12.65 8.34 -0.92
CA ILE A 167 11.43 7.89 -0.25
C ILE A 167 11.82 6.78 0.73
N GLY A 168 11.63 7.05 2.01
CA GLY A 168 11.93 6.16 3.13
C GLY A 168 10.69 5.90 3.96
N ALA A 169 10.73 4.87 4.81
CA ALA A 169 9.75 4.79 5.87
C ALA A 169 10.02 5.99 6.78
N GLN A 170 8.98 6.64 7.32
CA GLN A 170 9.20 7.73 8.28
C GLN A 170 10.21 7.24 9.34
N ASP A 171 11.32 7.98 9.50
CA ASP A 171 12.51 7.57 10.26
C ASP A 171 12.12 6.86 11.55
N MET A 172 12.21 5.54 11.50
CA MET A 172 12.76 4.76 12.60
C MET A 172 14.27 4.95 12.46
N PRO A 173 15.00 5.45 13.47
CA PRO A 173 16.44 5.60 13.37
C PRO A 173 17.05 4.27 12.91
N VAL A 174 17.87 4.31 11.86
CA VAL A 174 18.71 3.18 11.48
C VAL A 174 19.55 2.83 12.72
N PRO A 175 19.44 1.63 13.30
CA PRO A 175 20.21 1.28 14.47
C PRO A 175 21.66 1.08 14.02
N GLU A 176 22.45 2.15 14.08
CA GLU A 176 23.88 2.00 14.29
C GLU A 176 24.04 1.36 15.68
N SER A 177 24.23 0.03 15.70
CA SER A 177 24.43 -0.84 16.88
C SER A 177 23.20 -1.71 17.22
N PRO A 178 23.38 -3.02 17.52
CA PRO A 178 22.29 -3.98 17.63
C PRO A 178 21.21 -3.55 18.64
N LEU A 179 19.95 -3.68 18.21
CA LEU A 179 18.69 -3.51 18.94
C LEU A 179 18.86 -3.66 20.46
N THR A 180 19.02 -2.54 21.15
CA THR A 180 18.62 -2.44 22.56
C THR A 180 17.27 -1.72 22.55
N PRO A 181 16.21 -2.30 23.15
CA PRO A 181 14.91 -1.64 23.23
C PRO A 181 15.06 -0.25 23.85
N ASP A 182 14.52 0.80 23.21
CA ASP A 182 14.42 2.12 23.82
C ASP A 182 13.30 2.11 24.88
N MET A 183 13.66 1.60 26.05
CA MET A 183 12.76 1.48 27.19
C MET A 183 12.24 2.85 27.67
N THR A 184 12.91 3.97 27.37
CA THR A 184 12.45 5.30 27.81
C THR A 184 11.23 5.74 27.01
N SER A 185 11.28 5.57 25.68
CA SER A 185 10.14 5.89 24.80
C SER A 185 8.96 4.95 25.03
N TYR A 186 9.22 3.67 25.26
CA TYR A 186 8.19 2.68 25.62
C TYR A 186 7.46 3.00 26.93
N GLU A 187 8.20 3.27 28.01
CA GLU A 187 7.58 3.59 29.31
C GLU A 187 6.83 4.94 29.27
N THR A 188 7.32 5.91 28.50
CA THR A 188 6.63 7.19 28.29
C THR A 188 5.28 6.96 27.59
N ALA A 189 5.26 6.20 26.49
CA ALA A 189 4.03 5.88 25.77
C ALA A 189 3.01 5.11 26.65
N LEU A 190 3.49 4.15 27.45
CA LEU A 190 2.67 3.45 28.44
C LEU A 190 2.02 4.42 29.43
N GLN A 191 2.81 5.35 29.97
CA GLN A 191 2.33 6.31 30.94
C GLN A 191 1.29 7.27 30.34
N GLU A 192 1.50 7.73 29.11
CA GLU A 192 0.53 8.57 28.39
C GLU A 192 -0.81 7.85 28.23
N ILE A 193 -0.83 6.59 27.79
CA ILE A 193 -2.08 5.84 27.57
C ILE A 193 -2.76 5.52 28.90
N ARG A 194 -2.02 5.13 29.94
CA ARG A 194 -2.56 4.90 31.29
C ARG A 194 -3.10 6.18 31.92
N SER A 195 -2.64 7.36 31.48
CA SER A 195 -3.13 8.66 31.94
C SER A 195 -4.46 9.09 31.29
N LEU A 196 -4.96 8.33 30.32
CA LEU A 196 -6.25 8.58 29.66
C LEU A 196 -7.40 8.24 30.61
N TRP A 197 -7.73 9.22 31.45
CA TRP A 197 -8.70 9.16 32.55
C TRP A 197 -10.14 8.84 32.13
N PHE A 198 -10.44 8.81 30.83
CA PHE A 198 -11.77 8.56 30.30
C PHE A 198 -12.09 7.09 30.04
N PHE A 199 -11.12 6.17 30.16
CA PHE A 199 -11.38 4.74 30.08
C PHE A 199 -11.72 4.16 31.45
N GLU A 200 -12.88 3.49 31.55
CA GLU A 200 -13.37 2.90 32.80
C GLU A 200 -12.75 1.53 33.09
N SER A 201 -12.30 0.84 32.04
CA SER A 201 -11.61 -0.45 32.14
C SER A 201 -10.47 -0.52 31.14
N LEU A 202 -9.27 -0.85 31.64
CA LEU A 202 -8.09 -1.16 30.85
C LEU A 202 -7.77 -2.64 31.01
N TRP A 203 -7.67 -3.36 29.90
CA TRP A 203 -7.03 -4.67 29.84
C TRP A 203 -5.66 -4.50 29.21
N GLU A 204 -4.65 -5.07 29.85
CA GLU A 204 -3.26 -4.98 29.40
C GLU A 204 -2.69 -6.39 29.22
N HIS A 205 -1.91 -6.58 28.17
CA HIS A 205 -1.20 -7.82 27.92
C HIS A 205 0.17 -7.54 27.31
N GLU A 206 1.19 -7.96 28.04
CA GLU A 206 2.58 -7.77 27.67
C GLU A 206 3.11 -8.99 26.94
N THR A 207 3.74 -8.76 25.79
CA THR A 207 4.47 -9.78 25.01
C THR A 207 5.94 -9.42 24.90
N ASP A 208 6.75 -10.25 24.26
CA ASP A 208 8.16 -9.93 23.98
C ASP A 208 8.32 -8.70 23.07
N PHE A 209 7.31 -8.38 22.26
CA PHE A 209 7.39 -7.32 21.24
C PHE A 209 6.71 -6.02 21.65
N CYS A 210 5.65 -6.11 22.46
CA CYS A 210 4.77 -4.97 22.70
C CYS A 210 3.97 -5.09 24.01
N MET A 211 3.39 -3.97 24.43
CA MET A 211 2.22 -3.96 25.29
C MET A 211 0.97 -3.81 24.43
N ILE A 212 -0.04 -4.62 24.69
CA ILE A 212 -1.37 -4.45 24.11
C ILE A 212 -2.28 -3.88 25.18
N ILE A 213 -2.96 -2.78 24.84
CA ILE A 213 -3.89 -2.10 25.73
C ILE A 213 -5.25 -2.04 25.07
N TYR A 214 -6.26 -2.55 25.76
CA TYR A 214 -7.66 -2.42 25.40
C TYR A 214 -8.39 -1.55 26.41
N GLY A 215 -9.10 -0.53 25.94
CA GLY A 215 -9.84 0.43 26.77
C GLY A 215 -11.30 0.55 26.35
N VAL A 216 -12.21 0.64 27.33
CA VAL A 216 -13.63 0.98 27.10
C VAL A 216 -14.01 2.25 27.84
N GLN A 217 -14.59 3.20 27.12
CA GLN A 217 -15.21 4.41 27.66
C GLN A 217 -16.72 4.29 27.50
N LYS A 218 -17.47 4.38 28.61
CA LYS A 218 -18.94 4.38 28.59
C LYS A 218 -19.50 5.80 28.68
N GLY A 219 -20.75 5.96 28.25
CA GLY A 219 -21.52 7.19 28.48
C GLY A 219 -21.15 8.38 27.58
N THR A 220 -20.59 8.14 26.39
CA THR A 220 -20.38 9.21 25.40
C THR A 220 -21.71 9.61 24.73
N SER A 221 -21.76 10.76 24.07
CA SER A 221 -22.93 11.20 23.28
C SER A 221 -23.31 10.24 22.15
N HIS A 222 -22.40 9.33 21.79
CA HIS A 222 -22.55 8.34 20.73
C HIS A 222 -22.59 6.90 21.25
N GLY A 223 -22.68 6.69 22.57
CA GLY A 223 -22.68 5.37 23.21
C GLY A 223 -21.35 5.03 23.87
N GLU A 224 -20.74 3.90 23.49
CA GLU A 224 -19.45 3.44 24.00
C GLU A 224 -18.32 3.74 22.99
N ALA A 225 -17.12 4.04 23.49
CA ALA A 225 -15.92 4.18 22.68
C ALA A 225 -14.87 3.14 23.09
N TYR A 226 -14.18 2.59 22.09
CA TYR A 226 -13.22 1.51 22.26
C TYR A 226 -11.84 1.95 21.80
N MET A 227 -10.83 1.45 22.50
CA MET A 227 -9.43 1.57 22.10
C MET A 227 -8.83 0.18 22.07
N LEU A 228 -8.12 -0.15 21.00
CA LEU A 228 -7.18 -1.26 20.96
C LEU A 228 -5.86 -0.73 20.43
N GLN A 229 -4.87 -0.64 21.31
CA GLN A 229 -3.55 -0.10 21.01
C GLN A 229 -2.46 -1.15 21.25
N LEU A 230 -1.44 -1.09 20.41
CA LEU A 230 -0.19 -1.81 20.56
C LEU A 230 0.92 -0.78 20.76
N ILE A 231 1.67 -0.89 21.85
CA ILE A 231 2.86 -0.06 22.12
C ILE A 231 4.07 -0.96 21.97
N ARG A 232 4.88 -0.70 20.94
CA ARG A 232 6.04 -1.54 20.64
C ARG A 232 7.16 -1.27 21.65
N LYS A 233 7.76 -2.33 22.19
CA LYS A 233 8.84 -2.24 23.19
C LYS A 233 10.15 -1.72 22.60
N ALA A 234 10.38 -1.97 21.32
CA ALA A 234 11.63 -1.58 20.66
C ALA A 234 11.86 -0.06 20.64
N ASP A 235 10.78 0.72 20.57
CA ASP A 235 10.82 2.16 20.26
C ASP A 235 9.67 2.98 20.87
N GLY A 236 8.74 2.35 21.60
CA GLY A 236 7.57 3.02 22.18
C GLY A 236 6.49 3.42 21.17
N LYS A 237 6.57 2.99 19.91
CA LYS A 237 5.58 3.39 18.90
C LYS A 237 4.21 2.81 19.24
N THR A 238 3.21 3.69 19.29
CA THR A 238 1.81 3.32 19.53
C THR A 238 1.07 3.14 18.20
N ILE A 239 0.41 2.00 18.05
CA ILE A 239 -0.37 1.63 16.87
C ILE A 239 -1.83 1.46 17.30
N ASN A 240 -2.73 2.26 16.71
CA ASN A 240 -4.16 2.07 16.89
C ASN A 240 -4.66 0.99 15.92
N MET A 241 -4.96 -0.19 16.45
CA MET A 241 -5.29 -1.38 15.67
C MET A 241 -6.63 -1.25 14.93
N ILE A 242 -7.60 -0.57 15.53
CA ILE A 242 -8.92 -0.33 14.93
C ILE A 242 -8.78 0.56 13.69
N SER A 243 -7.96 1.62 13.77
CA SER A 243 -7.71 2.52 12.64
C SER A 243 -7.01 1.83 11.45
N ARG A 244 -6.28 0.74 11.71
CA ARG A 244 -5.54 -0.03 10.70
C ARG A 244 -6.40 -1.06 9.97
N THR A 245 -7.66 -1.23 10.36
CA THR A 245 -8.58 -2.15 9.67
C THR A 245 -9.01 -1.67 8.29
N GLY A 246 -8.83 -0.37 7.99
CA GLY A 246 -9.36 0.25 6.77
C GLY A 246 -10.89 0.34 6.74
N LEU A 247 -11.57 -0.03 7.84
CA LEU A 247 -12.99 0.25 8.05
C LEU A 247 -13.08 1.75 8.37
N GLY A 248 -13.31 2.56 7.34
CA GLY A 248 -13.45 4.01 7.47
C GLY A 248 -14.54 4.38 8.49
N SER A 249 -14.43 5.59 9.04
CA SER A 249 -15.46 6.19 9.87
C SER A 249 -16.65 6.62 9.01
N ASP A 250 -17.36 5.67 8.41
CA ASP A 250 -18.61 5.98 7.72
C ASP A 250 -19.65 6.35 8.79
N PHE A 251 -20.01 7.64 8.82
CA PHE A 251 -21.12 8.19 9.62
C PHE A 251 -20.99 8.13 11.15
N GLY A 252 -19.82 8.48 11.71
CA GLY A 252 -19.70 8.69 13.16
C GLY A 252 -19.87 7.44 14.02
N HIS A 253 -19.87 6.26 13.39
CA HIS A 253 -19.80 4.97 14.06
C HIS A 253 -18.36 4.48 14.00
N HIS A 254 -17.66 4.52 15.13
CA HIS A 254 -16.38 3.84 15.27
C HIS A 254 -16.61 2.33 15.15
N PRO A 255 -15.73 1.58 14.45
CA PRO A 255 -15.85 0.13 14.40
C PRO A 255 -15.88 -0.41 15.83
N LEU A 256 -16.93 -1.17 16.17
CA LEU A 256 -17.09 -1.72 17.50
C LEU A 256 -16.17 -2.94 17.62
N LEU A 257 -15.16 -2.89 18.49
CA LEU A 257 -14.38 -4.07 18.78
C LEU A 257 -15.28 -5.09 19.48
N TYR A 258 -15.49 -6.23 18.84
CA TYR A 258 -16.43 -7.25 19.30
C TYR A 258 -15.74 -8.31 20.17
N ASP A 259 -14.58 -8.79 19.73
CA ASP A 259 -13.79 -9.81 20.43
C ASP A 259 -12.33 -9.74 19.97
N PHE A 260 -11.42 -10.25 20.80
CA PHE A 260 -10.02 -10.45 20.44
C PHE A 260 -9.43 -11.66 21.16
N LEU A 261 -8.47 -12.29 20.51
CA LEU A 261 -7.80 -13.49 20.98
C LEU A 261 -6.30 -13.41 20.68
N MET A 262 -5.49 -13.67 21.69
CA MET A 262 -4.05 -13.83 21.52
C MET A 262 -3.71 -15.23 21.01
N SER A 263 -2.77 -15.35 20.07
CA SER A 263 -2.19 -16.63 19.68
C SER A 263 -1.41 -17.24 20.83
N SER A 264 -1.34 -18.56 20.92
CA SER A 264 -0.63 -19.23 22.03
C SER A 264 0.88 -18.98 22.07
N ASP A 265 1.44 -18.40 21.00
CA ASP A 265 2.86 -18.05 20.88
C ASP A 265 3.12 -16.54 21.04
N ASP A 266 2.10 -15.75 21.41
CA ASP A 266 2.16 -14.30 21.64
C ASP A 266 2.74 -13.49 20.46
N LYS A 267 2.57 -14.00 19.23
CA LYS A 267 3.02 -13.34 18.00
C LYS A 267 1.89 -12.70 17.21
N THR A 268 0.66 -13.17 17.40
CA THR A 268 -0.49 -12.75 16.59
C THR A 268 -1.68 -12.41 17.48
N LEU A 269 -2.24 -11.22 17.30
CA LEU A 269 -3.52 -10.86 17.87
C LEU A 269 -4.61 -11.00 16.82
N TYR A 270 -5.58 -11.88 17.07
CA TYR A 270 -6.81 -11.96 16.29
C TYR A 270 -7.84 -11.03 16.90
N PHE A 271 -8.57 -10.29 16.10
CA PHE A 271 -9.64 -9.42 16.61
C PHE A 271 -10.74 -9.22 15.60
N SER A 272 -11.94 -8.91 16.09
CA SER A 272 -13.13 -8.72 15.27
C SER A 272 -13.71 -7.34 15.50
N CYS A 273 -14.06 -6.65 14.42
CA CYS A 273 -14.73 -5.36 14.47
C CYS A 273 -16.08 -5.44 13.77
N ASP A 274 -17.12 -4.89 14.38
CA ASP A 274 -18.39 -4.64 13.68
C ASP A 274 -18.39 -3.25 13.04
N SER A 275 -18.84 -3.19 11.79
CA SER A 275 -19.13 -1.94 11.11
C SER A 275 -20.45 -2.08 10.37
N ASN A 276 -21.44 -1.26 10.73
CA ASN A 276 -22.78 -1.26 10.13
C ASN A 276 -23.51 -2.62 10.21
N GLY A 277 -23.33 -3.36 11.31
CA GLY A 277 -23.97 -4.67 11.52
C GLY A 277 -23.32 -5.80 10.73
N VAL A 278 -22.13 -5.57 10.18
CA VAL A 278 -21.29 -6.58 9.56
C VAL A 278 -20.04 -6.77 10.40
N THR A 279 -19.80 -8.00 10.85
CA THR A 279 -18.59 -8.36 11.59
C THR A 279 -17.46 -8.72 10.63
N TYR A 280 -16.29 -8.13 10.86
CA TYR A 280 -15.05 -8.34 10.13
C TYR A 280 -14.01 -8.93 11.06
N HIS A 281 -13.24 -9.90 10.58
CA HIS A 281 -12.17 -10.53 11.33
C HIS A 281 -10.81 -10.07 10.81
N PHE A 282 -9.89 -9.83 11.74
CA PHE A 282 -8.55 -9.34 11.49
C PHE A 282 -7.54 -10.16 12.28
N GLN A 283 -6.31 -10.18 11.78
CA GLN A 283 -5.15 -10.65 12.51
C GLN A 283 -4.07 -9.57 12.44
N ALA A 284 -3.33 -9.43 13.54
CA ALA A 284 -2.24 -8.51 13.68
C ALA A 284 -0.96 -9.25 14.03
N ASP A 285 0.08 -9.08 13.20
CA ASP A 285 1.43 -9.54 13.54
C ASP A 285 2.04 -8.54 14.55
N LEU A 286 2.39 -9.03 15.74
CA LEU A 286 2.78 -8.16 16.87
C LEU A 286 4.21 -7.63 16.77
N ALA A 287 5.07 -8.28 15.97
CA ALA A 287 6.42 -7.80 15.73
C ALA A 287 6.42 -6.57 14.80
N SER A 288 5.59 -6.63 13.74
CA SER A 288 5.50 -5.59 12.72
C SER A 288 4.38 -4.56 12.99
N GLY A 289 3.34 -4.94 13.72
CA GLY A 289 2.12 -4.14 13.90
C GLY A 289 1.18 -4.16 12.68
N LEU A 290 1.44 -5.02 11.69
CA LEU A 290 0.63 -5.11 10.48
C LEU A 290 -0.73 -5.77 10.77
N VAL A 291 -1.82 -5.11 10.37
CA VAL A 291 -3.18 -5.64 10.44
C VAL A 291 -3.61 -6.13 9.08
N THR A 292 -4.07 -7.38 9.00
CA THR A 292 -4.64 -7.97 7.78
C THR A 292 -6.03 -8.52 8.05
N ARG A 293 -6.91 -8.44 7.04
CA ARG A 293 -8.25 -9.04 7.12
C ARG A 293 -8.10 -10.56 7.04
N ALA A 294 -8.62 -11.27 8.03
CA ALA A 294 -8.64 -12.72 8.03
C ALA A 294 -9.66 -13.22 6.98
N SER A 295 -9.26 -14.19 6.17
CA SER A 295 -10.18 -14.94 5.31
C SER A 295 -11.07 -15.81 6.20
N THR A 296 -12.38 -15.57 6.14
CA THR A 296 -13.40 -16.47 6.71
C THR A 296 -13.36 -17.84 6.09
#